data_AF-A0A919F2T7-F1
#
_entry.id   AF-A0A919F2T7-F1
#
_cell.length_a   1.000
_cell.length_b   1.000
_cell.length_c   1.000
_cell.angle_alpha   90.00
_cell.angle_beta   90.00
_cell.angle_gamma   90.00
#
_symmetry.space_group_name_H-M   'P 1'
#
loop_
_entity.id
_entity.type
_entity.pdbx_description
1 polymer ?
#
loop_
_entity_poly.entity_id
_entity_poly.type
_entity_poly.pdbx_seq_one_letter_code
_entity_poly.pdbx_strand_id
1 'polypeptide(L)'
;MPKTRNPNSPHSRYKGLDVLPNDHCLPVPDLPSVREWSAPEREQWHQWWNSPQAARWDESYVPTVAVMLTYYGKILDGTATRDHLTEYRQLATALGLTADGMKRLGWTFEGDE
;
A
#
# COMPACT_ATOMS: atom_id res chain seq x y z
N MET A 1 -12.10 -32.17 -1.90
CA MET A 1 -11.93 -30.97 -2.75
C MET A 1 -12.55 -29.80 -2.01
N PRO A 2 -11.83 -28.69 -1.75
CA PRO A 2 -12.45 -27.50 -1.17
C PRO A 2 -13.49 -26.98 -2.17
N LYS A 3 -14.71 -26.72 -1.71
CA LYS A 3 -15.76 -26.11 -2.53
C LYS A 3 -15.33 -24.68 -2.86
N THR A 4 -15.00 -24.39 -4.11
CA THR A 4 -14.91 -23.03 -4.63
C THR A 4 -16.26 -22.35 -4.40
N ARG A 5 -16.28 -21.33 -3.52
CA ARG A 5 -17.49 -20.59 -3.19
C ARG A 5 -17.87 -19.69 -4.36
N ASN A 6 -19.17 -19.60 -4.66
CA ASN A 6 -19.67 -18.74 -5.73
C ASN A 6 -19.48 -17.27 -5.34
N PRO A 7 -18.64 -16.50 -6.08
CA PRO A 7 -18.36 -15.08 -5.78
C PRO A 7 -19.62 -14.21 -5.84
N ASN A 8 -20.60 -14.62 -6.67
CA ASN A 8 -21.86 -13.91 -6.89
C ASN A 8 -22.97 -14.28 -5.90
N SER A 9 -22.66 -15.03 -4.83
CA SER A 9 -23.65 -15.33 -3.79
C SER A 9 -24.20 -14.03 -3.20
N PRO A 10 -25.54 -13.89 -3.03
CA PRO A 10 -26.15 -12.72 -2.39
C PRO A 10 -25.61 -12.44 -0.98
N HIS A 11 -25.04 -13.46 -0.33
CA HIS A 11 -24.45 -13.41 1.01
C HIS A 11 -22.91 -13.46 1.00
N SER A 12 -22.26 -13.22 -0.15
CA SER A 12 -20.81 -13.15 -0.20
C SER A 12 -20.31 -11.97 0.64
N ARG A 13 -19.41 -12.26 1.59
CA ARG A 13 -18.70 -11.25 2.38
C ARG A 13 -17.81 -10.32 1.53
N TYR A 14 -17.57 -10.69 0.28
CA TYR A 14 -16.75 -9.95 -0.69
C TYR A 14 -17.58 -9.15 -1.70
N LYS A 15 -18.92 -9.21 -1.60
CA LYS A 15 -19.81 -8.50 -2.52
C LYS A 15 -19.60 -6.99 -2.42
N GLY A 16 -19.19 -6.37 -3.51
CA GLY A 16 -18.94 -4.93 -3.60
C GLY A 16 -17.53 -4.50 -3.16
N LEU A 17 -16.64 -5.45 -2.87
CA LEU A 17 -15.21 -5.14 -2.69
C LEU A 17 -14.51 -5.09 -4.04
N ASP A 18 -13.51 -4.22 -4.10
CA ASP A 18 -12.57 -4.12 -5.19
C ASP A 18 -11.43 -5.13 -4.98
N VAL A 19 -11.29 -6.07 -5.92
CA VAL A 19 -10.29 -7.13 -5.86
C VAL A 19 -9.00 -6.62 -6.49
N LEU A 20 -7.95 -6.53 -5.67
CA LEU A 20 -6.62 -6.12 -6.11
C LEU A 20 -5.89 -7.32 -6.73
N PRO A 21 -5.27 -7.15 -7.90
CA PRO A 21 -4.49 -8.20 -8.53
C PRO A 21 -3.22 -8.46 -7.72
N ASN A 22 -2.77 -9.72 -7.67
CA ASN A 22 -1.50 -10.05 -7.01
C ASN A 22 -0.28 -9.40 -7.69
N ASP A 23 -0.35 -9.23 -9.02
CA ASP A 23 0.61 -8.49 -9.83
C ASP A 23 -0.16 -7.58 -10.80
N HIS A 24 0.13 -6.28 -10.77
CA HIS A 24 -0.50 -5.28 -11.62
C HIS A 24 0.37 -4.86 -12.82
N CYS A 25 1.62 -5.31 -12.90
CA CYS A 25 2.56 -5.01 -14.00
C CYS A 25 2.72 -3.50 -14.32
N LEU A 26 2.43 -2.61 -13.38
CA LEU A 26 2.59 -1.16 -13.56
C LEU A 26 4.06 -0.78 -13.30
N PRO A 27 4.61 0.21 -14.02
CA PRO A 27 5.96 0.67 -13.76
C PRO A 27 6.05 1.33 -12.37
N VAL A 28 7.15 1.10 -11.67
CA VAL A 28 7.48 1.85 -10.47
C VAL A 28 7.86 3.28 -10.88
N PRO A 29 7.21 4.33 -10.33
CA PRO A 29 7.58 5.71 -10.63
C PRO A 29 8.99 6.04 -10.16
N ASP A 30 9.62 7.01 -10.81
CA ASP A 30 10.92 7.52 -10.38
C ASP A 30 10.84 8.13 -8.97
N LEU A 31 11.88 7.87 -8.17
CA LEU A 31 12.01 8.53 -6.87
C LEU A 31 12.23 10.03 -7.06
N PRO A 32 11.53 10.89 -6.31
CA PRO A 32 11.72 12.33 -6.40
C PRO A 32 13.16 12.73 -6.08
N SER A 33 13.82 13.49 -6.94
CA SER A 33 15.21 13.93 -6.79
C SER A 33 15.42 15.08 -5.79
N VAL A 34 14.50 15.25 -4.83
CA VAL A 34 14.51 16.36 -3.85
C VAL A 34 15.54 16.17 -2.74
N ARG A 35 16.01 14.94 -2.54
CA ARG A 35 17.06 14.57 -1.59
C ARG A 35 17.73 13.27 -2.02
N GLU A 36 18.85 12.96 -1.39
CA GLU A 36 19.43 11.62 -1.47
C GLU A 36 18.58 10.61 -0.71
N TRP A 37 18.31 9.48 -1.38
CA TRP A 37 17.64 8.32 -0.81
C TRP A 37 18.65 7.22 -0.56
N SER A 38 18.64 6.69 0.66
CA SER A 38 19.45 5.54 1.05
C SER A 38 19.03 4.27 0.30
N ALA A 39 19.89 3.25 0.28
CA ALA A 39 19.56 1.98 -0.37
C ALA A 39 18.30 1.31 0.21
N PRO A 40 18.09 1.26 1.55
CA PRO A 40 16.86 0.71 2.13
C PRO A 40 15.61 1.50 1.73
N GLU A 41 15.69 2.83 1.63
CA GLU A 41 14.56 3.64 1.19
C GLU A 41 14.22 3.36 -0.29
N ARG A 42 15.22 3.21 -1.16
CA ARG A 42 15.00 2.84 -2.57
C ARG A 42 14.33 1.48 -2.69
N GLU A 43 14.81 0.50 -1.93
CA GLU A 43 14.20 -0.83 -1.90
C GLU A 43 12.75 -0.78 -1.41
N GLN A 44 12.48 -0.05 -0.33
CA GLN A 44 11.14 0.07 0.22
C GLN A 44 10.17 0.79 -0.74
N TRP A 45 10.65 1.79 -1.48
CA TRP A 45 9.89 2.44 -2.56
C TRP A 45 9.44 1.41 -3.61
N HIS A 46 10.36 0.59 -4.11
CA HIS A 46 10.03 -0.47 -5.06
C HIS A 46 9.07 -1.50 -4.45
N GLN A 47 9.24 -1.89 -3.19
CA GLN A 47 8.33 -2.83 -2.54
C GLN A 47 6.90 -2.29 -2.46
N TRP A 48 6.72 -1.01 -2.10
CA TRP A 48 5.38 -0.42 -2.04
C TRP A 48 4.73 -0.29 -3.42
N TRP A 49 5.47 0.18 -4.42
CA TRP A 49 4.93 0.36 -5.78
C TRP A 49 4.73 -0.95 -6.56
N ASN A 50 5.30 -2.06 -6.11
CA ASN A 50 5.00 -3.41 -6.64
C ASN A 50 3.95 -4.17 -5.81
N SER A 51 3.40 -3.55 -4.77
CA SER A 51 2.35 -4.18 -3.96
C SER A 51 1.01 -4.18 -4.71
N PRO A 52 0.11 -5.15 -4.47
CA PRO A 52 -1.24 -5.15 -5.05
C PRO A 52 -1.99 -3.81 -4.89
N GLN A 53 -1.78 -3.13 -3.76
CA GLN A 53 -2.36 -1.82 -3.45
C GLN A 53 -1.96 -0.74 -4.45
N ALA A 54 -0.72 -0.78 -4.95
CA ALA A 54 -0.24 0.18 -5.92
C ALA A 54 -0.97 0.10 -7.27
N ALA A 55 -1.72 -0.98 -7.55
CA ALA A 55 -2.65 -1.05 -8.69
C ALA A 55 -3.71 0.06 -8.68
N ARG A 56 -3.96 0.66 -7.51
CA ARG A 56 -4.93 1.77 -7.32
C ARG A 56 -4.26 3.12 -7.09
N TRP A 57 -2.94 3.17 -7.08
CA TRP A 57 -2.20 4.43 -6.97
C TRP A 57 -1.87 4.94 -8.36
N ASP A 58 -2.21 6.20 -8.62
CA ASP A 58 -1.76 6.91 -9.81
C ASP A 58 -0.60 7.86 -9.48
N GLU A 59 -0.15 8.65 -10.46
CA GLU A 59 0.95 9.60 -10.30
C GLU A 59 0.72 10.60 -9.15
N SER A 60 -0.53 10.90 -8.79
CA SER A 60 -0.85 11.83 -7.70
C SER A 60 -0.45 11.30 -6.31
N TYR A 61 -0.20 9.99 -6.19
CA TYR A 61 0.23 9.35 -4.94
C TYR A 61 1.73 9.47 -4.69
N VAL A 62 2.54 9.78 -5.72
CA VAL A 62 4.02 9.87 -5.61
C VAL A 62 4.47 10.76 -4.44
N PRO A 63 3.96 12.00 -4.26
CA PRO A 63 4.36 12.83 -3.12
C PRO A 63 4.00 12.21 -1.77
N THR A 64 2.82 11.61 -1.66
CA THR A 64 2.33 10.98 -0.43
C THR A 64 3.18 9.78 -0.03
N VAL A 65 3.49 8.91 -0.99
CA VAL A 65 4.36 7.74 -0.76
C VAL A 65 5.79 8.19 -0.42
N ALA A 66 6.28 9.28 -1.02
CA ALA A 66 7.62 9.80 -0.72
C ALA A 66 7.71 10.42 0.69
N VAL A 67 6.64 11.05 1.17
CA VAL A 67 6.52 11.51 2.56
C VAL A 67 6.50 10.33 3.51
N MET A 68 5.71 9.29 3.22
CA MET A 68 5.71 8.05 4.00
C MET A 68 7.11 7.41 4.06
N LEU A 69 7.83 7.40 2.94
CA LEU A 69 9.20 6.89 2.86
C LEU A 69 10.18 7.69 3.73
N THR A 70 9.96 9.00 3.82
CA THR A 70 10.76 9.87 4.70
C THR A 70 10.53 9.55 6.17
N TYR A 71 9.30 9.24 6.57
CA TYR A 71 9.05 8.76 7.93
C TYR A 71 9.63 7.37 8.16
N TYR A 72 9.55 6.47 7.19
CA TYR A 72 10.20 5.17 7.24
C TYR A 72 11.71 5.28 7.50
N GLY A 73 12.42 6.11 6.74
CA GLY A 73 13.86 6.35 6.95
C GLY A 73 14.16 6.83 8.37
N LYS A 74 13.42 7.84 8.86
CA LYS A 74 13.57 8.34 10.24
C LYS A 74 13.32 7.27 11.30
N ILE A 75 12.38 6.35 11.06
CA ILE A 75 12.06 5.25 11.98
C ILE A 75 13.24 4.27 12.05
N LEU A 76 13.79 3.88 10.89
CA LEU A 76 14.95 2.98 10.85
C LEU A 76 16.20 3.61 11.47
N ASP A 77 16.42 4.89 11.25
CA ASP A 77 17.55 5.64 11.80
C ASP A 77 17.41 5.93 13.30
N GLY A 78 16.28 5.58 13.93
CA GLY A 78 16.01 5.87 15.34
C GLY A 78 15.82 7.35 15.66
N THR A 79 15.59 8.19 14.64
CA THR A 79 15.40 9.64 14.77
C THR A 79 13.93 10.08 14.67
N ALA A 80 13.01 9.12 14.55
CA ALA A 80 11.58 9.38 14.50
C ALA A 80 11.05 9.92 15.83
N THR A 81 10.19 10.95 15.76
CA THR A 81 9.41 11.44 16.89
C THR A 81 8.09 10.64 16.97
N ARG A 82 7.35 10.83 18.06
CA ARG A 82 5.99 10.28 18.20
C ARG A 82 5.07 10.74 17.06
N ASP A 83 5.25 11.97 16.59
CA ASP A 83 4.42 12.54 15.52
C ASP A 83 4.76 11.87 14.18
N HIS A 84 6.05 11.68 13.86
CA HIS A 84 6.45 10.90 12.67
C HIS A 84 5.85 9.48 12.66
N LEU A 85 5.87 8.78 13.82
CA LEU A 85 5.26 7.45 13.94
C LEU A 85 3.73 7.48 13.75
N THR A 86 3.08 8.57 14.17
CA THR A 86 1.63 8.74 14.05
C THR A 86 1.24 9.02 12.61
N GLU A 87 1.91 9.96 11.96
CA GLU A 87 1.73 10.25 10.53
C GLU A 87 2.01 9.03 9.66
N TYR A 88 3.09 8.29 9.93
CA TYR A 88 3.40 7.05 9.21
C TYR A 88 2.24 6.04 9.26
N ARG A 89 1.66 5.80 10.45
CA ARG A 89 0.52 4.87 10.60
C ARG A 89 -0.74 5.36 9.89
N GLN A 90 -0.98 6.68 9.92
CA GLN A 90 -2.12 7.28 9.22
C GLN A 90 -1.97 7.15 7.71
N LEU A 91 -0.78 7.47 7.17
CA LEU A 91 -0.46 7.32 5.75
C LEU A 91 -0.54 5.85 5.31
N ALA A 92 0.04 4.92 6.07
CA ALA A 92 -0.06 3.49 5.78
C ALA A 92 -1.53 3.03 5.67
N THR A 93 -2.41 3.56 6.52
CA THR A 93 -3.84 3.26 6.49
C THR A 93 -4.52 3.91 5.28
N ALA A 94 -4.22 5.18 5.00
CA ALA A 94 -4.79 5.92 3.87
C ALA A 94 -4.39 5.34 2.50
N LEU A 95 -3.20 4.75 2.42
CA LEU A 95 -2.67 4.08 1.22
C LEU A 95 -3.16 2.63 1.05
N GLY A 96 -3.94 2.11 2.01
CA GLY A 96 -4.42 0.73 1.97
C GLY A 96 -3.37 -0.32 2.35
N LEU A 97 -2.22 0.08 2.90
CA LEU A 97 -1.14 -0.83 3.31
C LEU A 97 -1.43 -1.55 4.63
N THR A 98 -2.52 -1.21 5.31
CA THR A 98 -2.98 -1.90 6.52
C THR A 98 -4.33 -2.58 6.28
N ALA A 99 -4.65 -3.61 7.08
CA ALA A 99 -5.95 -4.29 6.99
C ALA A 99 -7.14 -3.34 7.23
N ASP A 100 -6.99 -2.36 8.13
CA ASP A 100 -8.00 -1.32 8.35
C ASP A 100 -8.12 -0.38 7.14
N GLY A 101 -6.99 -0.03 6.52
CA GLY A 101 -6.95 0.75 5.28
C GLY A 101 -7.68 0.04 4.13
N MET A 102 -7.32 -1.21 3.87
CA MET A 102 -7.99 -2.08 2.89
C MET A 102 -9.50 -2.11 3.12
N LYS A 103 -9.93 -2.37 4.37
CA LYS A 103 -11.35 -2.42 4.72
C LYS A 103 -12.07 -1.08 4.45
N ARG A 104 -11.44 0.05 4.79
CA ARG A 104 -12.03 1.40 4.58
C ARG A 104 -12.14 1.75 3.10
N LEU A 105 -11.17 1.34 2.29
CA LEU A 105 -11.14 1.56 0.85
C LEU A 105 -12.01 0.55 0.08
N GLY A 106 -12.54 -0.45 0.77
CA GLY A 106 -13.33 -1.52 0.15
C GLY A 106 -12.48 -2.47 -0.69
N TRP A 107 -11.19 -2.63 -0.36
CA TRP A 107 -10.25 -3.47 -1.09
C TRP A 107 -10.11 -4.86 -0.47
N THR A 108 -9.81 -5.85 -1.30
CA THR A 108 -9.44 -7.23 -0.91
C THR A 108 -8.39 -7.78 -1.88
N PHE A 109 -7.58 -8.76 -1.46
CA PHE A 109 -6.66 -9.41 -2.40
C PHE A 109 -7.36 -10.45 -3.25
N GLU A 110 -6.85 -10.67 -4.46
CA GLU A 110 -7.18 -11.81 -5.29
C GLU A 110 -6.82 -13.13 -4.58
N GLY A 111 -7.79 -14.05 -4.50
CA GLY A 111 -7.61 -15.36 -3.84
C GLY A 111 -8.05 -15.39 -2.37
N ASP A 112 -8.44 -14.25 -1.79
CA ASP A 112 -9.03 -14.22 -0.45
C ASP A 112 -10.52 -14.65 -0.42
N GLU A 113 -11.15 -14.95 -1.57
CA GLU A 113 -12.56 -15.40 -1.73
C GLU A 113 -12.88 -16.79 -1.14
#